data_AF-A0AA88JR69-F1
#
_entry.id   AF-A0AA88JR69-F1
#
_cell.length_a   1.000
_cell.length_b   1.000
_cell.length_c   1.000
_cell.angle_alpha   90.00
_cell.angle_beta   90.00
_cell.angle_gamma   90.00
#
_symmetry.space_group_name_H-M   'P 1'
#
loop_
_entity.id
_entity.type
_entity.pdbx_description
1 polymer ?
#
loop_
_entity_poly.entity_id
_entity_poly.type
_entity_poly.pdbx_seq_one_letter_code
_entity_poly.pdbx_strand_id
1 'polypeptide(L)'
;MMNDPELDYNGLPPLGCEASPEPTELEHKIGWLCDCLARVAAGTEQAFNLSEALCSLQTEMSRRHARISRHQRDQLLRSLALAHTPILRLFDASRERPTAVQAVNAVAGLICWWAETDEARDTRHKHLFADFQAYARWLRNTCHNLCLLEDIDRRANQRRTEAVADILRRSAA
;
A
#
# COMPACT_ATOMS: atom_id res chain seq x y z
N MET A 1 -52.66 2.64 -29.02
CA MET A 1 -51.69 3.74 -29.11
C MET A 1 -51.99 4.71 -27.98
N MET A 2 -51.26 4.60 -26.88
CA MET A 2 -51.15 5.66 -25.86
C MET A 2 -49.67 5.88 -25.64
N ASN A 3 -49.29 7.15 -25.78
CA ASN A 3 -47.92 7.64 -25.89
C ASN A 3 -47.11 7.31 -24.64
N ASP A 4 -45.97 6.65 -24.83
CA ASP A 4 -44.86 6.72 -23.88
C ASP A 4 -44.39 8.18 -23.83
N PRO A 5 -44.42 8.86 -22.67
CA PRO A 5 -43.71 10.12 -22.54
C PRO A 5 -42.22 9.77 -22.45
N GLU A 6 -41.47 10.14 -23.49
CA GLU A 6 -40.03 10.29 -23.41
C GLU A 6 -39.71 11.10 -22.16
N LEU A 7 -39.11 10.43 -21.17
CA LEU A 7 -38.53 11.06 -20.00
C LEU A 7 -37.41 11.97 -20.48
N ASP A 8 -37.73 13.25 -20.62
CA ASP A 8 -36.81 14.37 -20.81
C ASP A 8 -35.86 14.44 -19.60
N TYR A 9 -34.79 13.63 -19.66
CA TYR A 9 -33.73 13.63 -18.67
C TYR A 9 -32.86 14.87 -18.90
N ASN A 10 -33.17 15.95 -18.17
CA ASN A 10 -32.52 17.25 -18.20
C ASN A 10 -31.05 17.27 -17.69
N GLY A 11 -30.41 16.12 -17.51
CA GLY A 11 -29.04 15.99 -17.02
C GLY A 11 -28.87 16.27 -15.52
N LEU A 12 -29.95 16.58 -14.78
CA LEU A 12 -29.90 16.73 -13.34
C LEU A 12 -30.14 15.39 -12.64
N PRO A 13 -29.44 15.09 -11.54
CA PRO A 13 -29.71 13.90 -10.75
C PRO A 13 -31.16 13.90 -10.27
N PRO A 14 -31.80 12.73 -10.14
CA PRO A 14 -33.19 12.62 -9.68
C PRO A 14 -33.41 13.39 -8.38
N LEU A 15 -34.57 14.06 -8.25
CA LEU A 15 -34.94 14.78 -7.04
C LEU A 15 -34.80 13.86 -5.81
N GLY A 16 -33.93 14.24 -4.87
CA GLY A 16 -33.58 13.43 -3.69
C GLY A 16 -32.24 12.68 -3.76
N CYS A 17 -31.54 12.71 -4.90
CA CYS A 17 -30.13 12.36 -4.98
C CYS A 17 -29.29 13.56 -4.50
N GLU A 18 -29.01 13.61 -3.20
CA GLU A 18 -27.91 14.43 -2.70
C GLU A 18 -26.62 13.87 -3.31
N ALA A 19 -25.82 14.73 -3.95
CA ALA A 19 -24.48 14.34 -4.36
C ALA A 19 -23.73 13.86 -3.12
N SER A 20 -23.16 12.65 -3.18
CA SER A 20 -22.30 12.17 -2.09
C SER A 20 -21.25 13.25 -1.82
N PRO A 21 -21.02 13.64 -0.56
CA PRO A 21 -19.99 14.61 -0.25
C PRO A 21 -18.65 14.14 -0.83
N GLU A 22 -17.89 15.08 -1.40
CA GLU A 22 -16.55 14.82 -1.89
C GLU A 22 -15.71 14.13 -0.79
N PRO A 23 -14.98 13.06 -1.11
CA PRO A 23 -14.22 12.36 -0.09
C PRO A 23 -13.16 13.27 0.50
N THR A 24 -13.02 13.25 1.81
CA THR A 24 -11.97 13.97 2.53
C THR A 24 -10.57 13.53 2.07
N GLU A 25 -9.55 14.36 2.31
CA GLU A 25 -8.15 13.98 2.03
C GLU A 25 -7.78 12.66 2.73
N LEU A 26 -8.23 12.47 3.97
CA LEU A 26 -8.00 11.24 4.72
C LEU A 26 -8.67 10.03 4.05
N GLU A 27 -9.91 10.16 3.56
CA GLU A 27 -10.59 9.09 2.84
C GLU A 27 -9.88 8.73 1.53
N HIS A 28 -9.40 9.72 0.78
CA HIS A 28 -8.55 9.49 -0.39
C HIS A 28 -7.27 8.72 -0.03
N LYS A 29 -6.60 9.09 1.08
CA LYS A 29 -5.39 8.38 1.55
C LYS A 29 -5.68 6.95 1.95
N ILE A 30 -6.79 6.70 2.63
CA ILE A 30 -7.18 5.35 3.04
C ILE A 30 -7.55 4.49 1.83
N GLY A 31 -8.26 5.06 0.86
CA GLY A 31 -8.55 4.41 -0.42
C GLY A 31 -7.25 4.02 -1.14
N TRP A 32 -6.33 4.97 -1.29
CA TRP A 32 -5.02 4.72 -1.90
C TRP A 32 -4.21 3.63 -1.17
N LEU A 33 -4.18 3.65 0.17
CA LEU A 33 -3.52 2.59 0.96
C LEU A 33 -4.13 1.22 0.70
N CYS A 34 -5.46 1.14 0.62
CA CYS A 34 -6.16 -0.10 0.28
C CYS A 34 -5.82 -0.56 -1.14
N ASP A 35 -5.77 0.35 -2.10
CA ASP A 35 -5.43 0.04 -3.50
C ASP A 35 -3.99 -0.50 -3.63
N CYS A 36 -3.02 0.10 -2.94
CA CYS A 36 -1.66 -0.42 -2.89
C CYS A 36 -1.63 -1.84 -2.32
N LEU A 37 -2.31 -2.09 -1.20
CA LEU A 37 -2.40 -3.42 -0.59
C LEU A 37 -3.13 -4.42 -1.50
N ALA A 38 -4.15 -4.00 -2.24
CA ALA A 38 -4.85 -4.82 -3.21
C ALA A 38 -3.93 -5.21 -4.38
N ARG A 39 -3.08 -4.29 -4.88
CA ARG A 39 -2.06 -4.59 -5.89
C ARG A 39 -1.02 -5.59 -5.38
N VAL A 40 -0.57 -5.45 -4.13
CA VAL A 40 0.31 -6.43 -3.48
C VAL A 40 -0.38 -7.81 -3.42
N ALA A 41 -1.66 -7.84 -3.04
CA ALA A 41 -2.44 -9.07 -2.96
C ALA A 41 -2.58 -9.76 -4.33
N ALA A 42 -2.72 -8.96 -5.40
CA ALA A 42 -2.79 -9.44 -6.78
C ALA A 42 -1.43 -9.88 -7.36
N GLY A 43 -0.32 -9.64 -6.66
CA GLY A 43 1.02 -9.98 -7.15
C GLY A 43 1.67 -8.90 -8.04
N THR A 44 1.06 -7.72 -8.15
CA THR A 44 1.55 -6.65 -9.03
C THR A 44 2.55 -5.76 -8.30
N GLU A 45 3.79 -5.70 -8.80
CA GLU A 45 4.86 -4.81 -8.28
C GLU A 45 4.89 -4.80 -6.75
N GLN A 46 4.89 -5.99 -6.15
CA GLN A 46 4.54 -6.18 -4.74
C GLN A 46 5.46 -5.39 -3.79
N ALA A 47 6.78 -5.43 -4.04
CA ALA A 47 7.75 -4.68 -3.24
C ALA A 47 7.55 -3.17 -3.35
N PHE A 48 7.27 -2.66 -4.55
CA PHE A 48 7.03 -1.23 -4.78
C PHE A 48 5.76 -0.77 -4.07
N ASN A 49 4.63 -1.42 -4.34
CA ASN A 49 3.34 -1.04 -3.75
C ASN A 49 3.35 -1.16 -2.22
N LEU A 50 4.04 -2.17 -1.66
CA LEU A 50 4.17 -2.29 -0.22
C LEU A 50 5.05 -1.18 0.38
N SER A 51 6.19 -0.87 -0.25
CA SER A 51 7.06 0.22 0.19
C SER A 51 6.32 1.56 0.21
N GLU A 52 5.59 1.88 -0.85
CA GLU A 52 4.81 3.11 -0.97
C GLU A 52 3.69 3.16 0.08
N ALA A 53 2.92 2.08 0.24
CA ALA A 53 1.87 1.98 1.24
C ALA A 53 2.40 2.25 2.65
N LEU A 54 3.52 1.63 3.01
CA LEU A 54 4.13 1.80 4.33
C LEU A 54 4.72 3.21 4.52
N CYS A 55 5.31 3.79 3.48
CA CYS A 55 5.79 5.17 3.52
C CYS A 55 4.66 6.15 3.82
N SER A 56 3.55 6.01 3.12
CA SER A 56 2.35 6.83 3.30
C SER A 56 1.74 6.62 4.68
N LEU A 57 1.53 5.37 5.12
CA LEU A 57 1.00 5.06 6.46
C LEU A 57 1.84 5.72 7.56
N GLN A 58 3.17 5.58 7.51
CA GLN A 58 4.05 6.19 8.49
C GLN A 58 4.02 7.72 8.44
N THR A 59 3.89 8.30 7.24
CA THR A 59 3.75 9.74 7.05
C THR A 59 2.46 10.25 7.68
N GLU A 60 1.33 9.62 7.39
CA GLU A 60 0.03 10.02 7.94
C GLU A 60 -0.02 9.88 9.46
N MET A 61 0.61 8.84 10.02
CA MET A 61 0.70 8.68 11.48
C MET A 61 1.65 9.68 12.16
N SER A 62 2.61 10.23 11.42
CA SER A 62 3.53 11.27 11.94
C SER A 62 2.88 12.65 11.98
N ARG A 63 1.91 12.87 11.08
CA ARG A 63 1.11 14.09 11.07
C ARG A 63 0.07 13.98 12.19
N ARG A 64 -0.16 15.07 12.93
CA ARG A 64 -1.23 15.14 13.96
C ARG A 64 -2.63 15.18 13.34
N HIS A 65 -2.91 14.28 12.39
CA HIS A 65 -4.17 14.22 11.65
C HIS A 65 -5.29 13.54 12.43
N ALA A 66 -6.50 13.66 11.87
CA ALA A 66 -7.69 13.00 12.35
C ALA A 66 -7.47 11.48 12.47
N ARG A 67 -8.02 10.90 13.54
CA ARG A 67 -8.04 9.46 13.74
C ARG A 67 -8.93 8.84 12.65
N ILE A 68 -8.53 7.66 12.18
CA ILE A 68 -9.38 6.88 11.28
C ILE A 68 -10.58 6.30 12.04
N SER A 69 -11.70 6.17 11.35
CA SER A 69 -12.88 5.52 11.90
C SER A 69 -12.67 4.02 12.05
N ARG A 70 -13.52 3.37 12.85
CA ARG A 70 -13.55 1.91 12.98
C ARG A 70 -13.71 1.21 11.64
N HIS A 71 -14.57 1.74 10.77
CA HIS A 71 -14.82 1.17 9.44
C HIS A 71 -13.56 1.23 8.57
N GLN A 72 -12.88 2.36 8.55
CA GLN A 72 -11.63 2.57 7.82
C GLN A 72 -10.50 1.67 8.34
N ARG A 73 -10.38 1.54 9.66
CA ARG A 73 -9.45 0.59 10.28
C ARG A 73 -9.71 -0.84 9.81
N ASP A 74 -10.96 -1.29 9.89
CA ASP A 74 -11.34 -2.65 9.52
C ASP A 74 -11.14 -2.89 8.01
N GLN A 75 -11.33 -1.86 7.17
CA GLN A 75 -11.02 -1.92 5.74
C GLN A 75 -9.52 -2.11 5.48
N LEU A 76 -8.66 -1.31 6.11
CA LEU A 76 -7.21 -1.43 5.99
C LEU A 76 -6.70 -2.79 6.49
N LEU A 77 -7.21 -3.27 7.62
CA LEU A 77 -6.85 -4.58 8.16
C LEU A 77 -7.26 -5.72 7.24
N ARG A 78 -8.43 -5.64 6.61
CA ARG A 78 -8.85 -6.62 5.58
C ARG A 78 -7.91 -6.60 4.37
N SER A 79 -7.58 -5.42 3.85
CA SER A 79 -6.65 -5.28 2.73
C SER A 79 -5.27 -5.84 3.07
N LEU A 80 -4.77 -5.57 4.28
CA LEU A 80 -3.50 -6.12 4.77
C LEU A 80 -3.55 -7.64 4.92
N ALA A 81 -4.66 -8.19 5.42
CA ALA A 81 -4.84 -9.63 5.56
C ALA A 81 -4.82 -10.35 4.20
N LEU A 82 -5.45 -9.76 3.18
CA LEU A 82 -5.38 -10.28 1.81
C LEU A 82 -3.97 -10.20 1.22
N ALA A 83 -3.23 -9.13 1.53
CA ALA A 83 -1.85 -8.96 1.10
C ALA A 83 -0.84 -9.82 1.90
N HIS A 84 -1.21 -10.38 3.05
CA HIS A 84 -0.29 -11.01 4.00
C HIS A 84 0.57 -12.11 3.35
N THR A 85 -0.05 -13.12 2.74
CA THR A 85 0.68 -14.22 2.10
C THR A 85 1.54 -13.72 0.93
N PRO A 86 1.01 -12.90 0.00
CA PRO A 86 1.81 -12.23 -1.03
C PRO A 86 3.02 -11.45 -0.50
N ILE A 87 2.89 -10.72 0.62
CA ILE A 87 4.02 -10.02 1.26
C ILE A 87 5.08 -11.01 1.72
N LEU A 88 4.68 -12.09 2.42
CA LEU A 88 5.64 -13.07 2.93
C LEU A 88 6.39 -13.83 1.83
N ARG A 89 5.79 -13.97 0.64
CA ARG A 89 6.44 -14.58 -0.52
C ARG A 89 7.68 -13.82 -0.99
N LEU A 90 7.75 -12.50 -0.76
CA LEU A 90 8.96 -11.71 -1.02
C LEU A 90 10.17 -12.18 -0.20
N PHE A 91 9.93 -12.99 0.84
CA PHE A 91 10.93 -13.47 1.79
C PHE A 91 11.01 -15.01 1.83
N ASP A 92 10.40 -15.75 0.90
CA ASP A 92 10.31 -17.23 0.94
C ASP A 92 11.68 -17.92 1.06
N ALA A 93 12.71 -17.36 0.44
CA ALA A 93 14.09 -17.88 0.49
C ALA A 93 14.99 -17.13 1.49
N SER A 94 14.46 -16.16 2.24
CA SER A 94 15.24 -15.33 3.16
C SER A 94 15.15 -15.84 4.60
N ARG A 95 16.28 -15.78 5.32
CA ARG A 95 16.32 -15.96 6.77
C ARG A 95 15.49 -14.90 7.53
N GLU A 96 15.08 -13.85 6.84
CA GLU A 96 14.31 -12.73 7.38
C GLU A 96 12.80 -12.99 7.41
N ARG A 97 12.31 -14.12 6.88
CA ARG A 97 10.88 -14.46 6.89
C ARG A 97 10.23 -14.31 8.28
N PRO A 98 10.82 -14.78 9.40
CA PRO A 98 10.23 -14.56 10.73
C PRO A 98 10.10 -13.07 11.10
N THR A 99 11.11 -12.26 10.75
CA THR A 99 11.09 -10.80 10.92
C THR A 99 10.01 -10.16 10.06
N ALA A 100 9.80 -10.65 8.83
CA ALA A 100 8.72 -10.19 7.96
C ALA A 100 7.33 -10.46 8.56
N VAL A 101 7.12 -11.62 9.18
CA VAL A 101 5.87 -11.91 9.91
C VAL A 101 5.66 -10.91 11.05
N GLN A 102 6.69 -10.66 11.86
CA GLN A 102 6.61 -9.66 12.93
C GLN A 102 6.32 -8.27 12.37
N ALA A 103 6.91 -7.93 11.22
CA ALA A 103 6.69 -6.64 10.60
C ALA A 103 5.29 -6.45 10.02
N VAL A 104 4.70 -7.48 9.39
CA VAL A 104 3.30 -7.40 8.96
C VAL A 104 2.36 -7.25 10.16
N ASN A 105 2.63 -7.97 11.25
CA ASN A 105 1.87 -7.80 12.50
C ASN A 105 2.03 -6.40 13.11
N ALA A 106 3.23 -5.83 13.05
CA ALA A 106 3.48 -4.46 13.48
C ALA A 106 2.71 -3.44 12.65
N VAL A 107 2.58 -3.64 11.33
CA VAL A 107 1.75 -2.79 10.45
C VAL A 107 0.28 -2.86 10.84
N ALA A 108 -0.25 -4.04 11.15
CA ALA A 108 -1.59 -4.18 11.70
C ALA A 108 -1.73 -3.43 13.04
N GLY A 109 -0.71 -3.53 13.90
CA GLY A 109 -0.61 -2.77 15.15
C GLY A 109 -0.66 -1.25 14.95
N LEU A 110 0.04 -0.73 13.94
CA LEU A 110 0.00 0.69 13.56
C LEU A 110 -1.40 1.13 13.09
N ILE A 111 -2.06 0.32 12.27
CA ILE A 111 -3.43 0.61 11.80
C ILE A 111 -4.40 0.66 12.98
N CYS A 112 -4.30 -0.30 13.92
CA CYS A 112 -5.08 -0.28 15.15
C CYS A 112 -4.78 0.97 15.99
N TRP A 113 -3.48 1.28 16.20
CA TRP A 113 -3.05 2.44 16.96
C TRP A 113 -3.60 3.74 16.36
N TRP A 114 -3.64 3.88 15.04
CA TRP A 114 -4.18 5.07 14.37
C TRP A 114 -5.66 5.30 14.68
N ALA A 115 -6.44 4.23 14.88
CA ALA A 115 -7.86 4.29 15.22
C ALA A 115 -8.12 4.44 16.73
N GLU A 116 -7.13 4.17 17.59
CA GLU A 116 -7.30 4.20 19.04
C GLU A 116 -7.46 5.63 19.59
N THR A 117 -8.26 5.75 20.67
CA THR A 117 -8.33 6.98 21.46
C THR A 117 -7.06 7.16 22.30
N ASP A 118 -6.82 8.37 22.80
CA ASP A 118 -5.61 8.62 23.59
C ASP A 118 -5.65 7.83 24.92
N GLU A 119 -6.83 7.69 25.53
CA GLU A 119 -7.01 6.90 26.76
C GLU A 119 -6.66 5.42 26.53
N ALA A 120 -7.07 4.86 25.38
CA ALA A 120 -6.73 3.50 25.03
C ALA A 120 -5.22 3.33 24.80
N ARG A 121 -4.56 4.33 24.18
CA ARG A 121 -3.11 4.34 23.96
C ARG A 121 -2.33 4.44 25.26
N ASP A 122 -2.82 5.20 26.24
CA ASP A 122 -2.17 5.37 27.54
C ASP A 122 -2.11 4.07 28.36
N THR A 123 -3.02 3.12 28.10
CA THR A 123 -2.97 1.78 28.70
C THR A 123 -1.96 0.84 28.04
N ARG A 124 -1.38 1.21 26.89
CA ARG A 124 -0.42 0.40 26.17
C ARG A 124 0.97 0.52 26.77
N HIS A 125 1.80 -0.49 26.56
CA HIS A 125 3.20 -0.44 26.96
C HIS A 125 3.94 0.68 26.20
N LYS A 126 4.71 1.50 26.92
CA LYS A 126 5.38 2.71 26.40
C LYS A 126 6.26 2.51 25.15
N HIS A 127 6.77 1.30 24.93
CA HIS A 127 7.65 0.97 23.79
C HIS A 127 6.92 0.35 22.61
N LEU A 128 5.65 -0.05 22.77
CA LEU A 128 4.93 -0.82 21.76
C LEU A 128 4.80 -0.07 20.42
N PHE A 129 4.48 1.22 20.47
CA PHE A 129 4.39 2.05 19.27
C PHE A 129 5.74 2.21 18.57
N ALA A 130 6.83 2.36 19.34
CA ALA A 130 8.18 2.48 18.80
C ALA A 130 8.59 1.19 18.09
N ASP A 131 8.27 0.03 18.68
CA ASP A 131 8.53 -1.28 18.07
C ASP A 131 7.73 -1.44 16.78
N PHE A 132 6.44 -1.08 16.79
CA PHE A 132 5.62 -1.13 15.57
C PHE A 132 6.19 -0.26 14.45
N GLN A 133 6.62 0.97 14.77
CA GLN A 133 7.27 1.86 13.81
C GLN A 133 8.59 1.31 13.28
N ALA A 134 9.41 0.70 14.14
CA ALA A 134 10.70 0.14 13.76
C ALA A 134 10.52 -1.03 12.78
N TYR A 135 9.62 -1.97 13.09
CA TYR A 135 9.33 -3.10 12.22
C TYR A 135 8.69 -2.68 10.89
N ALA A 136 7.73 -1.75 10.91
CA ALA A 136 7.13 -1.23 9.67
C ALA A 136 8.18 -0.51 8.79
N ARG A 137 9.09 0.26 9.40
CA ARG A 137 10.21 0.90 8.69
C ARG A 137 11.17 -0.12 8.10
N TRP A 138 11.50 -1.18 8.85
CA TRP A 138 12.33 -2.27 8.37
C TRP A 138 11.70 -2.89 7.11
N LEU A 139 10.42 -3.27 7.17
CA LEU A 139 9.71 -3.89 6.05
C LEU A 139 9.69 -2.97 4.82
N ARG A 140 9.37 -1.69 5.03
CA ARG A 140 9.40 -0.67 3.98
C ARG A 140 10.77 -0.60 3.31
N ASN A 141 11.84 -0.46 4.09
CA ASN A 141 13.19 -0.31 3.58
C ASN A 141 13.65 -1.58 2.84
N THR A 142 13.30 -2.76 3.32
CA THR A 142 13.63 -4.01 2.63
C THR A 142 12.91 -4.13 1.29
N CYS A 143 11.61 -3.79 1.24
CA CYS A 143 10.87 -3.74 -0.01
C CYS A 143 11.44 -2.70 -0.99
N HIS A 144 11.80 -1.52 -0.50
CA HIS A 144 12.46 -0.50 -1.32
C HIS A 144 13.79 -1.02 -1.90
N ASN A 145 14.60 -1.71 -1.09
CA ASN A 145 15.86 -2.32 -1.55
C ASN A 145 15.63 -3.38 -2.63
N LEU A 146 14.57 -4.19 -2.53
CA LEU A 146 14.22 -5.15 -3.59
C LEU A 146 13.96 -4.43 -4.91
N CYS A 147 13.19 -3.33 -4.92
CA CYS A 147 12.97 -2.53 -6.12
C CYS A 147 14.28 -1.97 -6.70
N LEU A 148 15.17 -1.46 -5.84
CA LEU A 148 16.47 -0.95 -6.29
C LEU A 148 17.35 -2.04 -6.92
N LEU A 149 17.33 -3.25 -6.37
CA LEU A 149 18.07 -4.39 -6.91
C LEU A 149 17.53 -4.79 -8.30
N GLU A 150 16.20 -4.84 -8.46
CA GLU A 150 15.57 -5.09 -9.76
C GLU A 150 15.98 -4.05 -10.82
N ASP A 151 16.03 -2.77 -10.46
CA ASP A 151 16.49 -1.69 -11.35
C ASP A 151 17.98 -1.80 -11.69
N ILE A 152 18.82 -2.21 -10.74
CA ILE A 152 20.24 -2.47 -10.98
C ILE A 152 20.42 -3.63 -11.96
N ASP A 153 19.71 -4.73 -11.74
CA ASP A 153 19.77 -5.93 -12.60
C ASP A 153 19.26 -5.64 -14.01
N ARG A 154 18.17 -4.87 -14.14
CA ARG A 154 17.65 -4.41 -15.44
C ARG A 154 18.71 -3.63 -16.21
N ARG A 155 19.36 -2.66 -15.56
CA ARG A 155 20.44 -1.86 -16.16
C ARG A 155 21.67 -2.69 -16.49
N ALA A 156 22.03 -3.67 -15.65
CA ALA A 156 23.14 -4.58 -15.93
C ALA A 156 22.87 -5.46 -17.16
N ASN A 157 21.65 -5.99 -17.28
CA ASN A 157 21.21 -6.76 -18.42
C ASN A 157 21.21 -5.93 -19.71
N GLN A 158 20.72 -4.70 -19.64
CA GLN A 158 20.75 -3.78 -20.78
C GLN A 158 22.19 -3.55 -21.27
N ARG A 159 23.12 -3.20 -20.37
CA ARG A 159 24.54 -3.01 -20.72
C ARG A 159 25.16 -4.25 -21.37
N ARG A 160 24.83 -5.44 -20.87
CA ARG A 160 25.32 -6.71 -21.43
C ARG A 160 24.81 -6.92 -22.85
N THR A 161 23.51 -6.69 -23.09
CA THR A 161 22.91 -6.81 -24.43
C THR A 161 23.52 -5.82 -25.41
N GLU A 162 23.74 -4.57 -24.98
CA GLU A 162 24.39 -3.53 -25.79
C GLU A 162 25.84 -3.91 -26.15
N ALA A 163 26.61 -4.44 -25.20
CA ALA A 163 27.98 -4.90 -25.44
C ALA A 163 28.03 -6.07 -26.44
N VAL A 164 27.14 -7.06 -26.31
CA VAL A 164 27.05 -8.17 -27.27
C VAL A 164 26.68 -7.67 -28.66
N ALA A 165 25.71 -6.76 -28.76
CA ALA A 165 25.29 -6.17 -30.03
C ALA A 165 26.41 -5.34 -30.69
N ASP A 166 27.26 -4.68 -29.92
CA ASP A 166 28.43 -3.95 -30.44
C ASP A 166 29.50 -4.91 -30.97
N ILE A 167 29.82 -5.99 -30.22
CA ILE A 167 30.76 -7.03 -30.67
C ILE A 167 30.30 -7.64 -32.00
N LEU A 168 29.02 -8.04 -32.09
CA LEU A 168 28.46 -8.64 -33.30
C LEU A 168 28.52 -7.70 -34.52
N ARG A 169 28.24 -6.40 -34.32
CA ARG A 169 28.34 -5.39 -35.38
C ARG A 169 29.77 -5.22 -35.87
N ARG A 170 30.76 -5.21 -34.97
CA ARG A 170 32.19 -5.09 -35.33
C ARG A 170 32.72 -6.33 -36.05
N SER A 171 32.22 -7.53 -35.74
CA SER A 171 32.63 -8.77 -36.39
C SER A 171 32.01 -9.00 -37.77
N ALA A 172 30.92 -8.27 -38.09
CA ALA A 172 30.22 -8.36 -39.38
C ALA A 172 30.65 -7.29 -40.40
N ALA A 173 31.54 -6.37 -39.99
CA ALA A 173 32.16 -5.35 -40.83
C ALA A 173 33.58 -5.77 -41.21
#